data_AF-A0A0D8XVJ6-F1
#
_entry.id   AF-A0A0D8XVJ6-F1
#
_cell.length_a   1.000
_cell.length_b   1.000
_cell.length_c   1.000
_cell.angle_alpha   90.00
_cell.angle_beta   90.00
_cell.angle_gamma   90.00
#
_symmetry.space_group_name_H-M   'P 1'
#
loop_
_entity.id
_entity.type
_entity.pdbx_description
1 polymer ?
#
loop_
_entity_poly.entity_id
_entity_poly.type
_entity_poly.pdbx_seq_one_letter_code
_entity_poly.pdbx_strand_id
1 'polypeptide(L)'
;MSRKREHSVDCEMGKRGVWLVKVPRYLSDLWEVNAGTDVGRLVIQQSPNGKGDVKLKSRPGLVVPQSVSSTLKGPAQIPDEHSFILGDVLNQTMAVLAEDKSGLNEDVDVRSGRLSIEGRVVKRAECRPPASNSYLKMKIAQISKSGQPKKQVLQMEKAAVKFKPVAAHAEDMMRIKQKKEGVKTVRAERNVLLQALFHAFEKHQYYRLQDLQQLTQQPAGYVKELLTEIAVYNTAPPHKSMQFSLSLSSYSYLREVFKGRHLMKHETPSCMIYLRAGHIPHLTWDVAHKWLKLEQDPIYQLTLPSLMDSSEIIGKFARGAACFCGLPKNSPVHLQIYDPLDEMRSGFNNNRSVAIFTKSGKKMLDVQSYRKIIRNFMCDSFDTMLDYDAPRSSLNKRLSKGVERTKLFCDQLFDEEDTVQGAVLVSLGGGFSGYHRRTFAVDFGSNERWDGFSVDLHDFVHGKNVNQEELQELVKESLAKALRLADDYILSSHFELLDFYDDRFADDYGKLFDSCKCYTCTNYTRMYLRHLTNVKEMLGPMLLAIHNLSEYQRMFFLIRKAVDEATNVTV
;
A
#
# COMPACT_ATOMS: atom_id res chain seq x y z
N MET A 1 8.95 23.78 18.92
CA MET A 1 8.72 25.05 18.18
C MET A 1 8.64 24.73 16.69
N SER A 2 7.43 24.73 16.13
CA SER A 2 7.18 24.40 14.73
C SER A 2 7.66 25.53 13.82
N ARG A 3 8.64 25.25 12.94
CA ARG A 3 9.04 26.16 11.86
C ARG A 3 7.85 26.28 10.89
N LYS A 4 7.06 27.34 11.01
CA LYS A 4 6.18 27.80 9.92
C LYS A 4 7.07 28.00 8.69
N ARG A 5 6.89 27.20 7.63
CA ARG A 5 7.50 27.47 6.33
C ARG A 5 6.78 28.69 5.75
N GLU A 6 7.44 29.84 5.76
CA GLU A 6 6.97 31.02 5.04
C GLU A 6 7.12 30.77 3.54
N HIS A 7 6.01 30.76 2.81
CA HIS A 7 6.00 30.78 1.34
C HIS A 7 6.28 32.21 0.85
N SER A 8 7.48 32.73 1.14
CA SER A 8 7.90 34.05 0.67
C SER A 8 8.50 33.96 -0.73
N VAL A 9 7.96 34.75 -1.67
CA VAL A 9 8.58 34.95 -3.00
C VAL A 9 9.58 36.08 -2.90
N ASP A 10 10.79 35.87 -3.42
CA ASP A 10 11.82 36.90 -3.49
C ASP A 10 11.52 37.89 -4.62
N CYS A 11 11.33 39.17 -4.27
CA CYS A 11 10.88 40.22 -5.19
C CYS A 11 11.95 41.29 -5.46
N GLU A 12 13.20 41.13 -4.97
CA GLU A 12 14.25 42.16 -5.09
C GLU A 12 14.49 42.58 -6.54
N MET A 13 14.56 41.61 -7.46
CA MET A 13 14.77 41.87 -8.88
C MET A 13 13.48 42.25 -9.63
N GLY A 14 12.33 42.34 -8.96
CA GLY A 14 11.03 42.64 -9.59
C GLY A 14 10.93 44.03 -10.25
N LYS A 15 11.80 44.97 -9.87
CA LYS A 15 11.92 46.29 -10.52
C LYS A 15 12.83 46.30 -11.76
N ARG A 16 13.61 45.24 -11.99
CA ARG A 16 14.52 45.12 -13.13
C ARG A 16 13.72 44.96 -14.42
N GLY A 17 13.98 45.81 -15.41
CA GLY A 17 13.43 45.64 -16.74
C GLY A 17 14.17 44.56 -17.51
N VAL A 18 13.45 43.54 -18.00
CA VAL A 18 14.00 42.45 -18.82
C VAL A 18 13.35 42.39 -20.21
N TRP A 19 14.09 41.89 -21.20
CA TRP A 19 13.56 41.68 -22.56
C TRP A 19 13.19 40.21 -22.73
N LEU A 20 11.96 39.95 -23.18
CA LEU A 20 11.51 38.61 -23.51
C LEU A 20 11.75 38.35 -25.00
N VAL A 21 12.79 37.58 -25.31
CA VAL A 21 13.20 37.29 -26.68
C VAL A 21 12.84 35.86 -27.06
N LYS A 22 12.03 35.70 -28.12
CA LYS A 22 11.76 34.40 -28.73
C LYS A 22 12.83 34.11 -29.77
N VAL A 23 13.56 33.00 -29.61
CA VAL A 23 14.63 32.57 -30.53
C VAL A 23 14.37 31.17 -31.11
N PRO A 24 14.90 30.87 -32.31
CA PRO A 24 14.92 29.51 -32.85
C PRO A 24 15.68 28.55 -31.94
N ARG A 25 15.23 27.30 -31.85
CA ARG A 25 15.80 26.29 -30.94
C ARG A 25 17.30 26.07 -31.13
N TYR A 26 17.79 26.03 -32.38
CA TYR A 26 19.22 25.88 -32.65
C TYR A 26 20.08 27.06 -32.16
N LEU A 27 19.51 28.27 -32.04
CA LEU A 27 20.20 29.41 -31.42
C LEU A 27 20.17 29.32 -29.90
N SER A 28 19.06 28.85 -29.31
CA SER A 28 18.97 28.59 -27.87
C SER A 28 20.04 27.60 -27.43
N ASP A 29 20.12 26.45 -28.12
CA ASP A 29 21.12 25.41 -27.85
C ASP A 29 22.56 25.96 -28.00
N LEU A 30 22.80 26.83 -28.99
CA LEU A 30 24.10 27.48 -29.19
C LEU A 30 24.43 28.44 -28.03
N TRP A 31 23.48 29.20 -27.54
CA TRP A 31 23.68 30.15 -26.44
C TRP A 31 23.88 29.46 -25.09
N GLU A 32 23.21 28.33 -24.85
CA GLU A 32 23.40 27.52 -23.64
C GLU A 32 24.82 26.97 -23.54
N VAL A 33 25.38 26.45 -24.64
CA VAL A 33 26.76 25.94 -24.66
C VAL A 33 27.80 27.05 -24.49
N ASN A 34 27.47 28.28 -24.91
CA ASN A 34 28.35 29.44 -24.82
C ASN A 34 27.89 30.42 -23.70
N ALA A 35 27.19 29.91 -22.67
CA ALA A 35 26.67 30.73 -21.58
C ALA A 35 27.80 31.49 -20.86
N GLY A 36 27.56 32.76 -20.54
CA GLY A 36 28.55 33.64 -19.92
C GLY A 36 29.55 34.29 -20.88
N THR A 37 29.45 34.02 -22.19
CA THR A 37 30.28 34.67 -23.22
C THR A 37 29.46 35.58 -24.13
N ASP A 38 30.14 36.51 -24.83
CA ASP A 38 29.49 37.34 -25.86
C ASP A 38 29.13 36.49 -27.09
N VAL A 39 27.83 36.31 -27.30
CA VAL A 39 27.25 35.45 -28.35
C VAL A 39 26.95 36.19 -29.66
N GLY A 40 26.98 37.53 -29.69
CA GLY A 40 26.66 38.29 -30.90
C GLY A 40 26.24 39.74 -30.63
N ARG A 41 26.02 40.48 -31.72
CA ARG A 41 25.67 41.92 -31.66
C ARG A 41 24.39 42.21 -32.43
N LEU A 42 23.58 43.11 -31.89
CA LEU A 42 22.45 43.69 -32.61
C LEU A 42 22.93 44.87 -33.46
N VAL A 43 22.67 44.81 -34.76
CA VAL A 43 22.97 45.87 -35.73
C VAL A 43 21.66 46.55 -36.09
N ILE A 44 21.57 47.85 -35.85
CA ILE A 44 20.39 48.67 -36.16
C ILE A 44 20.70 49.48 -37.42
N GLN A 45 19.96 49.22 -38.49
CA GLN A 45 20.05 49.99 -39.74
C GLN A 45 18.80 50.86 -39.89
N GLN A 46 18.97 52.15 -40.15
CA GLN A 46 17.86 53.04 -40.47
C GLN A 46 17.42 52.79 -41.91
N SER A 47 16.19 52.28 -42.10
CA SER A 47 15.59 52.12 -43.41
C SER A 47 15.08 53.48 -43.94
N PRO A 48 15.13 53.74 -45.26
CA PRO A 48 14.57 54.96 -45.86
C PRO A 48 13.08 55.21 -45.54
N ASN A 49 12.34 54.17 -45.12
CA ASN A 49 10.92 54.21 -44.82
C ASN A 49 10.59 54.40 -43.32
N GLY A 50 11.54 54.85 -42.49
CA GLY A 50 11.30 55.22 -41.08
C GLY A 50 11.11 54.06 -40.09
N LYS A 51 11.05 52.80 -40.54
CA LYS A 51 11.11 51.61 -39.66
C LYS A 51 12.56 51.13 -39.55
N GLY A 52 13.15 51.22 -38.35
CA GLY A 52 14.48 50.66 -38.10
C GLY A 52 14.50 49.15 -38.31
N ASP A 53 15.43 48.65 -39.13
CA ASP A 53 15.67 47.22 -39.34
C ASP A 53 16.74 46.77 -38.34
N VAL A 54 16.39 45.84 -37.45
CA VAL A 54 17.30 45.32 -36.43
C VAL A 54 17.68 43.90 -36.81
N LYS A 55 18.98 43.64 -36.92
CA LYS A 55 19.52 42.31 -37.23
C LYS A 55 20.44 41.85 -36.11
N LEU A 56 20.30 40.59 -35.71
CA LEU A 56 21.25 39.92 -34.84
C LEU A 56 22.36 39.31 -35.70
N LYS A 57 23.61 39.70 -35.44
CA LYS A 57 24.79 39.11 -36.05
C LYS A 57 25.53 38.25 -35.03
N SER A 58 25.60 36.95 -35.28
CA SER A 58 26.27 35.99 -34.41
C SER A 58 27.78 36.19 -34.43
N ARG A 59 28.46 35.93 -33.30
CA ARG A 59 29.92 36.02 -33.23
C ARG A 59 30.57 34.83 -33.96
N PRO A 60 31.61 35.05 -34.78
CA PRO A 60 32.38 33.96 -35.37
C PRO A 60 33.18 33.20 -34.29
N GLY A 61 33.23 31.87 -34.40
CA GLY A 61 34.01 31.01 -33.48
C GLY A 61 33.27 30.47 -32.26
N LEU A 62 31.93 30.56 -32.21
CA LEU A 62 31.12 29.94 -31.16
C LEU A 62 31.20 28.41 -31.22
N VAL A 63 31.20 27.75 -30.05
CA VAL A 63 31.20 26.29 -29.96
C VAL A 63 29.82 25.78 -30.37
N VAL A 64 29.77 25.01 -31.46
CA VAL A 64 28.51 24.47 -31.99
C VAL A 64 28.14 23.15 -31.27
N PRO A 65 26.92 23.02 -30.72
CA PRO A 65 26.48 21.80 -30.05
C PRO A 65 26.44 20.58 -30.98
N GLN A 66 26.70 19.37 -30.44
CA GLN A 66 26.59 18.11 -31.19
C GLN A 66 25.19 17.83 -31.75
N SER A 67 24.14 18.35 -31.08
CA SER A 67 22.75 18.30 -31.55
C SER A 67 22.55 18.99 -32.91
N VAL A 68 23.32 20.06 -33.17
CA VAL A 68 23.28 20.84 -34.41
C VAL A 68 24.28 20.29 -35.43
N SER A 69 25.46 19.84 -34.98
CA SER A 69 26.51 19.25 -35.83
C SER A 69 26.11 17.92 -36.50
N SER A 70 25.35 17.07 -35.80
CA SER A 70 24.99 15.72 -36.29
C SER A 70 23.93 15.67 -37.41
N THR A 71 23.42 16.82 -37.87
CA THR A 71 22.32 16.89 -38.85
C THR A 71 22.81 17.26 -40.26
N LEU A 72 24.10 17.56 -40.44
CA LEU A 72 24.66 18.03 -41.70
C LEU A 72 25.97 17.27 -42.01
N LYS A 73 25.99 16.48 -43.09
CA LYS A 73 27.26 16.06 -43.71
C LYS A 73 27.81 17.28 -44.48
N GLY A 74 28.72 18.02 -43.85
CA GLY A 74 29.35 19.25 -44.38
C GLY A 74 29.41 20.37 -43.32
N PRO A 75 30.26 21.39 -43.49
CA PRO A 75 30.39 22.47 -42.51
C PRO A 75 29.04 23.19 -42.34
N ALA A 76 28.43 23.01 -41.17
CA ALA A 76 27.13 23.56 -40.83
C ALA A 76 27.24 25.07 -40.63
N GLN A 77 26.98 25.87 -41.67
CA GLN A 77 26.84 27.32 -41.51
C GLN A 77 25.44 27.63 -40.97
N ILE A 78 25.32 27.61 -39.64
CA ILE A 78 24.26 28.37 -38.95
C ILE A 78 24.25 29.77 -39.56
N PRO A 79 23.10 30.33 -39.96
CA PRO A 79 23.09 31.66 -40.55
C PRO A 79 23.72 32.68 -39.61
N ASP A 80 24.63 33.52 -40.12
CA ASP A 80 25.32 34.50 -39.28
C ASP A 80 24.41 35.68 -38.89
N GLU A 81 23.36 35.94 -39.68
CA GLU A 81 22.45 37.07 -39.49
C GLU A 81 20.99 36.63 -39.38
N HIS A 82 20.26 37.16 -38.38
CA HIS A 82 18.85 36.89 -38.12
C HIS A 82 18.09 38.20 -37.98
N SER A 83 16.89 38.30 -38.55
CA SER A 83 16.04 39.49 -38.35
C SER A 83 15.50 39.52 -36.93
N PHE A 84 15.53 40.66 -36.28
CA PHE A 84 15.14 40.85 -34.89
C PHE A 84 13.97 41.83 -34.81
N ILE A 85 12.75 41.32 -34.63
CA ILE A 85 11.53 42.12 -34.67
C ILE A 85 11.18 42.53 -33.24
N LEU A 86 11.20 43.83 -32.96
CA LEU A 86 10.79 44.40 -31.68
C LEU A 86 9.26 44.52 -31.62
N GLY A 87 8.68 44.16 -30.47
CA GLY A 87 7.27 44.33 -30.16
C GLY A 87 7.07 45.05 -28.84
N ASP A 88 6.02 45.86 -28.77
CA ASP A 88 5.61 46.53 -27.54
C ASP A 88 4.83 45.58 -26.62
N VAL A 89 4.94 45.81 -25.31
CA VAL A 89 4.13 45.13 -24.29
C VAL A 89 2.98 46.06 -23.90
N LEU A 90 2.03 46.26 -24.82
CA LEU A 90 0.88 47.12 -24.58
C LEU A 90 -0.16 46.35 -23.75
N ASN A 91 -0.64 46.98 -22.67
CA ASN A 91 -1.73 46.49 -21.80
C ASN A 91 -1.49 45.12 -21.12
N GLN A 92 -0.24 44.66 -21.00
CA GLN A 92 0.10 43.41 -20.30
C GLN A 92 1.22 43.63 -19.28
N THR A 93 1.05 43.09 -18.08
CA THR A 93 2.14 43.01 -17.08
C THR A 93 2.67 41.59 -17.06
N MET A 94 3.93 41.42 -17.45
CA MET A 94 4.61 40.11 -17.44
C MET A 94 5.86 40.20 -16.57
N ALA A 95 6.18 39.12 -15.85
CA ALA A 95 7.38 38.98 -15.05
C ALA A 95 8.00 37.59 -15.26
N VAL A 96 9.32 37.48 -15.08
CA VAL A 96 10.06 36.20 -15.16
C VAL A 96 10.18 35.64 -13.76
N LEU A 97 9.75 34.39 -13.58
CA LEU A 97 9.87 33.64 -12.33
C LEU A 97 10.96 32.58 -12.49
N ALA A 98 11.83 32.46 -11.49
CA ALA A 98 12.81 31.39 -11.38
C ALA A 98 12.58 30.59 -10.09
N GLU A 99 12.96 29.31 -10.13
CA GLU A 99 12.89 28.40 -8.99
C GLU A 99 14.31 27.88 -8.72
N ASP A 100 14.88 28.22 -7.56
CA ASP A 100 16.15 27.67 -7.12
C ASP A 100 15.93 26.32 -6.42
N LYS A 101 16.63 25.29 -6.93
CA LYS A 101 16.55 23.89 -6.49
C LYS A 101 17.82 23.41 -5.80
N SER A 102 18.84 24.27 -5.67
CA SER A 102 20.16 23.90 -5.14
C SER A 102 20.17 23.39 -3.69
N GLY A 103 19.08 23.59 -2.94
CA GLY A 103 18.91 23.11 -1.56
C GLY A 103 17.97 21.90 -1.37
N LEU A 104 17.52 21.24 -2.44
CA LEU A 104 16.57 20.10 -2.38
C LEU A 104 17.24 18.81 -2.89
N ASN A 105 17.05 17.69 -2.17
CA ASN A 105 17.45 16.36 -2.63
C ASN A 105 16.65 15.99 -3.90
N GLU A 106 17.27 15.23 -4.81
CA GLU A 106 16.82 15.03 -6.21
C GLU A 106 15.41 14.40 -6.40
N ASP A 107 14.75 13.93 -5.33
CA ASP A 107 13.48 13.20 -5.37
C ASP A 107 12.23 14.01 -4.94
N VAL A 108 12.27 15.35 -4.93
CA VAL A 108 11.10 16.16 -4.53
C VAL A 108 10.32 16.70 -5.74
N ASP A 109 9.00 16.46 -5.76
CA ASP A 109 8.04 16.98 -6.74
C ASP A 109 8.18 18.49 -7.01
N VAL A 110 7.84 18.90 -8.24
CA VAL A 110 8.12 20.16 -8.98
C VAL A 110 7.54 21.46 -8.36
N ARG A 111 7.35 21.56 -7.04
CA ARG A 111 6.70 22.74 -6.40
C ARG A 111 7.30 23.14 -5.04
N SER A 112 8.55 22.79 -4.76
CA SER A 112 9.15 22.95 -3.43
C SER A 112 10.38 23.88 -3.36
N GLY A 113 10.87 24.40 -4.49
CA GLY A 113 12.01 25.31 -4.54
C GLY A 113 11.69 26.73 -4.06
N ARG A 114 12.74 27.52 -3.80
CA ARG A 114 12.59 28.94 -3.46
C ARG A 114 12.28 29.71 -4.74
N LEU A 115 11.14 30.41 -4.77
CA LEU A 115 10.68 31.19 -5.91
C LEU A 115 11.24 32.63 -5.87
N SER A 116 11.81 33.10 -6.97
CA SER A 116 12.28 34.48 -7.17
C SER A 116 11.66 35.11 -8.43
N ILE A 117 11.42 36.43 -8.39
CA ILE A 117 11.08 37.23 -9.57
C ILE A 117 12.37 37.84 -10.13
N GLU A 118 12.79 37.39 -11.33
CA GLU A 118 14.03 37.83 -11.99
C GLU A 118 13.90 39.18 -12.73
N GLY A 119 12.66 39.65 -12.95
CA GLY A 119 12.40 40.96 -13.52
C GLY A 119 11.04 41.10 -14.20
N ARG A 120 10.65 42.35 -14.47
CA ARG A 120 9.46 42.72 -15.24
C ARG A 120 9.81 42.84 -16.72
N VAL A 121 9.03 42.21 -17.58
CA VAL A 121 9.25 42.29 -19.03
C VAL A 121 8.86 43.67 -19.54
N VAL A 122 9.83 44.41 -20.07
CA VAL A 122 9.64 45.77 -20.63
C VAL A 122 9.55 45.79 -22.14
N LYS A 123 10.10 44.77 -22.81
CA LYS A 123 10.06 44.64 -24.28
C LYS A 123 9.95 43.18 -24.69
N ARG A 124 9.30 42.95 -25.83
CA ARG A 124 9.27 41.64 -26.49
C ARG A 124 10.07 41.73 -27.79
N ALA A 125 10.75 40.66 -28.13
CA ALA A 125 11.38 40.54 -29.43
C ALA A 125 11.23 39.14 -30.00
N GLU A 126 11.17 39.04 -31.33
CA GLU A 126 11.20 37.77 -32.05
C GLU A 126 12.40 37.77 -33.00
N CYS A 127 13.35 36.86 -32.73
CA CYS A 127 14.45 36.58 -33.63
C CYS A 127 13.98 35.56 -34.67
N ARG A 128 13.91 35.97 -35.94
CA ARG A 128 13.50 35.12 -37.05
C ARG A 128 14.69 34.72 -37.91
N PRO A 129 14.75 33.43 -38.33
CA PRO A 129 15.78 32.96 -39.23
C PRO A 129 15.65 33.58 -40.62
N PRO A 130 16.76 33.82 -41.32
CA PRO A 130 16.72 34.30 -42.69
C PRO A 130 16.16 33.22 -43.62
N ALA A 131 15.45 33.64 -44.67
CA ALA A 131 15.00 32.77 -45.76
C ALA A 131 16.16 32.41 -46.70
N SER A 132 17.31 32.01 -46.16
CA SER A 132 18.50 31.66 -46.93
C SER A 132 18.46 30.18 -47.34
N ASN A 133 19.13 29.85 -48.44
CA ASN A 133 19.24 28.47 -48.92
C ASN A 133 19.93 27.56 -47.89
N SER A 134 20.88 28.09 -47.10
CA SER A 134 21.52 27.37 -45.99
C SER A 134 20.52 26.99 -44.89
N TYR A 135 19.70 27.94 -44.44
CA TYR A 135 18.68 27.69 -43.42
C TYR A 135 17.62 26.69 -43.89
N LEU A 136 17.18 26.79 -45.15
CA LEU A 136 16.22 25.85 -45.74
C LEU A 136 16.77 24.42 -45.78
N LYS A 137 18.03 24.22 -46.20
CA LYS A 137 18.69 22.90 -46.17
C LYS A 137 18.75 22.32 -44.77
N MET A 138 19.12 23.14 -43.77
CA MET A 138 19.13 22.75 -42.36
C MET A 138 17.75 22.30 -41.88
N LYS A 139 16.70 23.06 -42.22
CA LYS A 139 15.32 22.75 -41.83
C LYS A 139 14.79 21.46 -42.48
N ILE A 140 15.10 21.24 -43.77
CA ILE A 140 14.74 20.00 -44.48
C ILE A 140 15.41 18.78 -43.84
N ALA A 141 16.69 18.88 -43.50
CA ALA A 141 17.42 17.79 -42.84
C ALA A 141 16.83 17.45 -41.47
N GLN A 142 16.44 18.47 -40.69
CA GLN A 142 15.79 18.28 -39.40
C GLN A 142 14.40 17.64 -39.54
N ILE A 143 13.59 18.08 -40.50
CA ILE A 143 12.27 17.49 -40.79
C ILE A 143 12.43 16.03 -41.21
N SER A 144 13.37 15.72 -42.12
CA SER A 144 13.67 14.35 -42.56
C SER A 144 14.06 13.44 -41.40
N LYS A 145 14.96 13.90 -40.51
CA LYS A 145 15.38 13.15 -39.32
C LYS A 145 14.23 12.93 -38.33
N SER A 146 13.36 13.92 -38.15
CA SER A 146 12.18 13.79 -37.27
C SER A 146 11.07 12.90 -37.87
N GLY A 147 11.01 12.81 -39.20
CA GLY A 147 10.05 11.99 -39.93
C GLY A 147 10.47 10.53 -40.09
N GLN A 148 11.72 10.17 -39.75
CA GLN A 148 12.15 8.77 -39.72
C GLN A 148 11.46 8.05 -38.56
N PRO A 149 10.71 6.96 -38.82
CA PRO A 149 10.03 6.22 -37.76
C PRO A 149 11.06 5.63 -36.80
N LYS A 150 10.90 5.89 -35.50
CA LYS A 150 11.81 5.43 -34.44
C LYS A 150 11.87 3.91 -34.29
N LYS A 151 10.98 3.18 -34.96
CA LYS A 151 10.97 1.72 -35.06
C LYS A 151 10.87 1.34 -36.54
N GLN A 152 11.92 0.75 -37.07
CA GLN A 152 11.92 0.08 -38.38
C GLN A 152 12.19 -1.39 -38.16
N VAL A 153 11.41 -2.24 -38.82
CA VAL A 153 11.65 -3.69 -38.85
C VAL A 153 12.76 -3.94 -39.87
N LEU A 154 13.93 -4.36 -39.39
CA LEU A 154 15.06 -4.74 -40.23
C LEU A 154 15.17 -6.26 -40.24
N GLN A 155 15.20 -6.85 -41.44
CA GLN A 155 15.39 -8.28 -41.61
C GLN A 155 16.85 -8.65 -41.33
N MET A 156 17.08 -9.54 -40.35
CA MET A 156 18.41 -9.97 -39.96
C MET A 156 18.80 -11.26 -40.70
N GLU A 157 19.94 -11.25 -41.40
CA GLU A 157 20.43 -12.44 -42.13
C GLU A 157 21.14 -13.46 -41.22
N LYS A 158 21.59 -13.06 -40.02
CA LYS A 158 22.18 -13.95 -39.00
C LYS A 158 21.83 -13.50 -37.58
N ALA A 159 21.62 -14.47 -36.69
CA ALA A 159 21.33 -14.23 -35.28
C ALA A 159 22.56 -13.65 -34.53
N ALA A 160 22.42 -12.47 -33.93
CA ALA A 160 23.48 -11.84 -33.17
C ALA A 160 23.49 -12.34 -31.71
N VAL A 161 24.52 -13.13 -31.34
CA VAL A 161 24.66 -13.77 -30.01
C VAL A 161 25.37 -12.86 -28.97
N LYS A 162 25.60 -11.57 -29.27
CA LYS A 162 26.23 -10.64 -28.33
C LYS A 162 25.46 -9.33 -28.25
N PHE A 163 24.70 -9.18 -27.17
CA PHE A 163 24.12 -7.91 -26.79
C PHE A 163 25.20 -7.04 -26.14
N LYS A 164 25.66 -6.00 -26.84
CA LYS A 164 26.36 -4.87 -26.23
C LYS A 164 25.38 -3.68 -26.25
N PRO A 165 24.99 -3.12 -25.09
CA PRO A 165 24.12 -1.94 -25.07
C PRO A 165 24.82 -0.78 -25.78
N VAL A 166 24.09 -0.12 -26.69
CA VAL A 166 24.62 0.91 -27.61
C VAL A 166 24.69 2.31 -26.98
N ALA A 167 24.17 2.48 -25.76
CA ALA A 167 24.40 3.69 -24.97
C ALA A 167 24.42 3.33 -23.49
N ALA A 168 25.54 3.56 -22.83
CA ALA A 168 25.60 3.58 -21.37
C ALA A 168 25.07 4.94 -20.91
N HIS A 169 24.13 4.94 -19.97
CA HIS A 169 23.64 6.17 -19.33
C HIS A 169 24.83 6.93 -18.72
N ALA A 170 24.78 8.27 -18.63
CA ALA A 170 25.88 9.05 -18.06
C ALA A 170 26.20 8.60 -16.62
N GLU A 171 25.18 8.17 -15.87
CA GLU A 171 25.31 7.56 -14.56
C GLU A 171 26.01 6.20 -14.59
N ASP A 172 25.71 5.34 -15.56
CA ASP A 172 26.39 4.05 -15.73
C ASP A 172 27.88 4.23 -16.04
N MET A 173 28.21 5.26 -16.84
CA MET A 173 29.61 5.62 -17.14
C MET A 173 30.34 6.13 -15.91
N MET A 174 29.72 7.00 -15.10
CA MET A 174 30.28 7.46 -13.83
C MET A 174 30.43 6.31 -12.83
N ARG A 175 29.49 5.38 -12.80
CA ARG A 175 29.50 4.22 -11.91
C ARG A 175 30.56 3.19 -12.30
N ILE A 176 30.77 2.95 -13.59
CA ILE A 176 31.90 2.14 -14.11
C ILE A 176 33.24 2.78 -13.75
N LYS A 177 33.32 4.12 -13.77
CA LYS A 177 34.51 4.87 -13.37
C LYS A 177 34.79 4.75 -11.87
N GLN A 178 33.76 4.91 -11.02
CA GLN A 178 33.86 4.70 -9.56
C GLN A 178 34.23 3.25 -9.19
N LYS A 179 33.77 2.26 -9.97
CA LYS A 179 34.13 0.84 -9.81
C LYS A 179 35.58 0.55 -10.20
N LYS A 180 36.11 1.27 -11.20
CA LYS A 180 37.54 1.24 -11.58
C LYS A 180 38.44 1.95 -10.56
N GLU A 181 37.91 2.94 -9.85
CA GLU A 181 38.61 3.70 -8.81
C GLU A 181 38.58 3.01 -7.42
N GLY A 182 38.02 1.80 -7.31
CA GLY A 182 38.19 0.94 -6.14
C GLY A 182 37.35 1.32 -4.91
N VAL A 183 36.28 2.12 -5.07
CA VAL A 183 35.36 2.43 -3.96
C VAL A 183 34.62 1.14 -3.57
N LYS A 184 35.02 0.55 -2.43
CA LYS A 184 34.31 -0.58 -1.82
C LYS A 184 32.89 -0.11 -1.50
N THR A 185 31.89 -0.83 -2.01
CA THR A 185 30.48 -0.55 -1.68
C THR A 185 30.32 -0.55 -0.17
N VAL A 186 29.88 0.60 0.38
CA VAL A 186 29.56 0.71 1.80
C VAL A 186 28.40 -0.24 2.07
N ARG A 187 28.59 -1.15 3.03
CA ARG A 187 27.53 -2.08 3.43
C ARG A 187 26.37 -1.27 3.99
N ALA A 188 25.19 -1.44 3.40
CA ALA A 188 23.97 -0.88 3.96
C ALA A 188 23.67 -1.53 5.32
N GLU A 189 23.01 -0.78 6.17
CA GLU A 189 22.47 -1.30 7.43
C GLU A 189 21.54 -2.48 7.14
N ARG A 190 21.58 -3.52 8.00
CA ARG A 190 20.91 -4.81 7.77
C ARG A 190 19.43 -4.66 7.42
N ASN A 191 18.71 -3.80 8.12
CA ASN A 191 17.28 -3.57 7.92
C ASN A 191 16.95 -2.91 6.57
N VAL A 192 17.82 -2.01 6.10
CA VAL A 192 17.67 -1.33 4.80
C VAL A 192 17.83 -2.34 3.66
N LEU A 193 18.81 -3.25 3.78
CA LEU A 193 18.99 -4.32 2.80
C LEU A 193 17.83 -5.33 2.81
N LEU A 194 17.33 -5.71 3.99
CA LEU A 194 16.16 -6.57 4.14
C LEU A 194 14.92 -5.99 3.46
N GLN A 195 14.61 -4.71 3.69
CA GLN A 195 13.50 -4.04 3.03
C GLN A 195 13.66 -4.02 1.50
N ALA A 196 14.87 -3.75 1.01
CA ALA A 196 15.15 -3.77 -0.44
C ALA A 196 14.98 -5.17 -1.05
N LEU A 197 15.36 -6.23 -0.32
CA LEU A 197 15.16 -7.61 -0.73
C LEU A 197 13.67 -7.98 -0.75
N PHE A 198 12.91 -7.65 0.30
CA PHE A 198 11.46 -7.90 0.33
C PHE A 198 10.74 -7.17 -0.80
N HIS A 199 11.08 -5.90 -1.04
CA HIS A 199 10.50 -5.13 -2.15
C HIS A 199 10.84 -5.71 -3.53
N ALA A 200 12.01 -6.36 -3.68
CA ALA A 200 12.30 -7.12 -4.89
C ALA A 200 11.34 -8.31 -5.02
N PHE A 201 11.19 -9.12 -3.97
CA PHE A 201 10.32 -10.30 -3.97
C PHE A 201 8.82 -10.00 -4.09
N GLU A 202 8.36 -8.82 -3.68
CA GLU A 202 7.00 -8.32 -3.98
C GLU A 202 6.72 -8.23 -5.49
N LYS A 203 7.74 -7.88 -6.29
CA LYS A 203 7.61 -7.72 -7.74
C LYS A 203 7.75 -9.02 -8.51
N HIS A 204 8.56 -9.95 -8.00
CA HIS A 204 8.81 -11.22 -8.67
C HIS A 204 9.19 -12.30 -7.64
N GLN A 205 8.54 -13.45 -7.72
CA GLN A 205 8.67 -14.50 -6.70
C GLN A 205 10.05 -15.21 -6.72
N TYR A 206 10.76 -15.13 -7.85
CA TYR A 206 12.04 -15.82 -8.07
C TYR A 206 13.12 -14.87 -8.57
N TYR A 207 14.31 -14.91 -7.97
CA TYR A 207 15.45 -14.11 -8.43
C TYR A 207 16.75 -14.90 -8.51
N ARG A 208 17.69 -14.43 -9.33
CA ARG A 208 19.09 -14.84 -9.27
C ARG A 208 19.84 -13.94 -8.28
N LEU A 209 20.88 -14.48 -7.65
CA LEU A 209 21.75 -13.71 -6.75
C LEU A 209 22.32 -12.46 -7.45
N GLN A 210 22.68 -12.57 -8.73
CA GLN A 210 23.20 -11.44 -9.51
C GLN A 210 22.16 -10.34 -9.71
N ASP A 211 20.88 -10.70 -9.90
CA ASP A 211 19.80 -9.73 -10.08
C ASP A 211 19.54 -8.99 -8.75
N LEU A 212 19.50 -9.72 -7.62
CA LEU A 212 19.36 -9.11 -6.28
C LEU A 212 20.56 -8.25 -5.90
N GLN A 213 21.78 -8.66 -6.29
CA GLN A 213 22.99 -7.86 -6.10
C GLN A 213 22.92 -6.55 -6.88
N GLN A 214 22.40 -6.57 -8.10
CA GLN A 214 22.22 -5.38 -8.92
C GLN A 214 21.14 -4.45 -8.37
N LEU A 215 20.00 -5.02 -7.93
CA LEU A 215 18.89 -4.27 -7.35
C LEU A 215 19.26 -3.61 -6.02
N THR A 216 19.97 -4.32 -5.14
CA THR A 216 20.34 -3.83 -3.80
C THR A 216 21.64 -3.03 -3.79
N GLN A 217 22.47 -3.16 -4.84
CA GLN A 217 23.81 -2.58 -4.92
C GLN A 217 24.76 -3.02 -3.79
N GLN A 218 24.48 -4.16 -3.17
CA GLN A 218 25.25 -4.70 -2.04
C GLN A 218 26.22 -5.82 -2.48
N PRO A 219 27.26 -6.15 -1.69
CA PRO A 219 28.15 -7.26 -1.99
C PRO A 219 27.40 -8.61 -2.02
N ALA A 220 27.71 -9.47 -3.00
CA ALA A 220 27.06 -10.79 -3.15
C ALA A 220 27.13 -11.66 -1.89
N GLY A 221 28.23 -11.60 -1.14
CA GLY A 221 28.37 -12.34 0.12
C GLY A 221 27.38 -11.88 1.19
N TYR A 222 27.16 -10.57 1.33
CA TYR A 222 26.26 -9.99 2.31
C TYR A 222 24.78 -10.21 1.94
N VAL A 223 24.46 -10.10 0.65
CA VAL A 223 23.13 -10.46 0.13
C VAL A 223 22.86 -11.95 0.33
N LYS A 224 23.85 -12.81 0.03
CA LYS A 224 23.72 -14.27 0.20
C LYS A 224 23.53 -14.65 1.66
N GLU A 225 24.30 -14.04 2.59
CA GLU A 225 24.18 -14.25 4.04
C GLU A 225 22.74 -14.02 4.51
N LEU A 226 22.15 -12.85 4.21
CA LEU A 226 20.76 -12.56 4.56
C LEU A 226 19.76 -13.45 3.83
N LEU A 227 20.00 -13.79 2.56
CA LEU A 227 19.13 -14.71 1.82
C LEU A 227 19.11 -16.11 2.42
N THR A 228 20.21 -16.59 3.01
CA THR A 228 20.20 -17.88 3.74
C THR A 228 19.24 -17.87 4.93
N GLU A 229 18.94 -16.71 5.50
CA GLU A 229 17.99 -16.58 6.60
C GLU A 229 16.53 -16.48 6.13
N ILE A 230 16.27 -15.85 4.97
CA ILE A 230 14.90 -15.49 4.54
C ILE A 230 14.40 -16.23 3.30
N ALA A 231 15.26 -16.93 2.54
CA ALA A 231 14.97 -17.49 1.22
C ALA A 231 15.43 -18.95 1.06
N VAL A 232 14.69 -19.73 0.27
CA VAL A 232 15.06 -21.09 -0.16
C VAL A 232 15.95 -21.02 -1.39
N TYR A 233 17.02 -21.82 -1.37
CA TYR A 233 17.89 -22.02 -2.52
C TYR A 233 17.37 -23.17 -3.40
N ASN A 234 16.74 -22.84 -4.53
CA ASN A 234 16.14 -23.81 -5.45
C ASN A 234 17.21 -24.47 -6.33
N THR A 235 17.48 -25.75 -6.09
CA THR A 235 18.47 -26.55 -6.83
C THR A 235 17.86 -27.36 -7.99
N ALA A 236 16.52 -27.54 -8.00
CA ALA A 236 15.79 -28.35 -8.98
C ALA A 236 15.12 -27.51 -10.10
N PRO A 237 14.93 -28.06 -11.33
CA PRO A 237 14.11 -27.43 -12.38
C PRO A 237 12.63 -27.31 -11.96
N PRO A 238 11.86 -26.32 -12.46
CA PRO A 238 12.17 -25.37 -13.53
C PRO A 238 12.96 -24.12 -13.05
N HIS A 239 13.12 -23.93 -11.73
CA HIS A 239 13.69 -22.71 -11.14
C HIS A 239 15.19 -22.80 -10.82
N LYS A 240 15.89 -23.84 -11.28
CA LYS A 240 17.36 -23.98 -11.18
C LYS A 240 18.15 -22.76 -11.70
N SER A 241 17.57 -22.01 -12.66
CA SER A 241 18.13 -20.78 -13.21
C SER A 241 17.76 -19.52 -12.41
N MET A 242 16.76 -19.56 -11.52
CA MET A 242 16.31 -18.50 -10.62
C MET A 242 16.35 -19.02 -9.17
N GLN A 243 17.54 -18.95 -8.60
CA GLN A 243 17.96 -19.77 -7.46
C GLN A 243 17.35 -19.40 -6.12
N PHE A 244 16.74 -18.23 -5.96
CA PHE A 244 16.21 -17.77 -4.67
C PHE A 244 14.71 -17.47 -4.79
N SER A 245 13.92 -18.09 -3.93
CA SER A 245 12.54 -17.71 -3.61
C SER A 245 12.45 -17.47 -2.11
N LEU A 246 11.62 -16.53 -1.65
CA LEU A 246 11.41 -16.39 -0.20
C LEU A 246 10.96 -17.73 0.39
N SER A 247 11.51 -18.08 1.55
CA SER A 247 11.17 -19.35 2.18
C SER A 247 9.72 -19.28 2.60
N LEU A 248 8.90 -20.24 2.16
CA LEU A 248 7.59 -20.47 2.75
C LEU A 248 7.73 -20.85 4.24
N SER A 249 8.93 -21.23 4.69
CA SER A 249 9.27 -21.33 6.12
C SER A 249 9.49 -19.99 6.82
N SER A 250 9.62 -18.86 6.11
CA SER A 250 9.52 -17.51 6.69
C SER A 250 8.05 -17.15 6.92
N TYR A 251 7.16 -17.86 6.20
CA TYR A 251 5.73 -18.00 6.45
C TYR A 251 5.43 -19.32 7.18
N SER A 252 6.41 -19.97 7.86
CA SER A 252 6.08 -21.13 8.70
C SER A 252 5.19 -20.60 9.82
N TYR A 253 3.90 -20.77 9.57
CA TYR A 253 2.78 -20.52 10.44
C TYR A 253 3.20 -20.80 11.87
N LEU A 254 3.19 -19.74 12.69
CA LEU A 254 3.46 -19.80 14.11
C LEU A 254 2.71 -21.02 14.68
N ARG A 255 3.43 -22.09 15.01
CA ARG A 255 2.88 -23.28 15.64
C ARG A 255 2.71 -23.09 17.16
N GLU A 256 3.13 -21.93 17.68
CA GLU A 256 2.98 -21.50 19.07
C GLU A 256 2.66 -20.00 19.09
N VAL A 257 1.38 -19.62 19.04
CA VAL A 257 0.95 -18.22 18.83
C VAL A 257 0.76 -17.44 20.13
N PHE A 258 0.49 -18.08 21.26
CA PHE A 258 0.03 -17.33 22.44
C PHE A 258 0.93 -17.49 23.66
N LYS A 259 1.71 -16.43 23.95
CA LYS A 259 2.12 -16.08 25.32
C LYS A 259 0.96 -15.41 26.07
N GLY A 260 -0.20 -16.08 26.09
CA GLY A 260 -1.38 -15.64 26.83
C GLY A 260 -1.32 -16.09 28.30
N ARG A 261 -2.43 -15.91 29.03
CA ARG A 261 -2.59 -16.52 30.37
C ARG A 261 -2.66 -18.03 30.25
N HIS A 262 -3.23 -18.52 29.15
CA HIS A 262 -3.24 -19.91 28.76
C HIS A 262 -2.18 -20.17 27.68
N LEU A 263 -1.31 -21.15 27.93
CA LEU A 263 -0.39 -21.65 26.90
C LEU A 263 -1.18 -22.63 26.01
N MET A 264 -1.30 -22.31 24.73
CA MET A 264 -1.97 -23.19 23.76
C MET A 264 -1.12 -23.35 22.50
N LYS A 265 -1.18 -24.55 21.92
CA LYS A 265 -0.73 -24.77 20.54
C LYS A 265 -1.92 -24.52 19.64
N HIS A 266 -1.77 -23.60 18.69
CA HIS A 266 -2.82 -23.20 17.77
C HIS A 266 -2.26 -23.16 16.36
N GLU A 267 -2.87 -23.88 15.44
CA GLU A 267 -2.41 -23.93 14.06
C GLU A 267 -2.94 -22.72 13.28
N THR A 268 -2.09 -22.12 12.46
CA THR A 268 -2.46 -21.01 11.56
C THR A 268 -2.27 -21.43 10.09
N PRO A 269 -3.06 -20.88 9.14
CA PRO A 269 -4.13 -19.92 9.36
C PRO A 269 -5.36 -20.58 10.03
N SER A 270 -6.10 -19.77 10.78
CA SER A 270 -7.31 -20.15 11.52
C SER A 270 -8.25 -18.96 11.61
N CYS A 271 -9.52 -19.22 11.94
CA CYS A 271 -10.45 -18.21 12.43
C CYS A 271 -10.62 -18.30 13.95
N MET A 272 -11.01 -17.17 14.54
CA MET A 272 -11.55 -17.13 15.90
C MET A 272 -13.06 -17.39 15.86
N ILE A 273 -13.61 -17.97 16.93
CA ILE A 273 -15.06 -18.15 17.07
C ILE A 273 -15.66 -16.87 17.64
N TYR A 274 -16.50 -16.23 16.85
CA TYR A 274 -17.25 -15.04 17.24
C TYR A 274 -18.19 -15.34 18.42
N LEU A 275 -18.08 -14.53 19.47
CA LEU A 275 -18.99 -14.52 20.61
C LEU A 275 -19.70 -13.19 20.73
N ARG A 276 -21.02 -13.25 20.94
CA ARG A 276 -21.84 -12.09 21.31
C ARG A 276 -22.35 -12.28 22.73
N ALA A 277 -22.10 -11.31 23.60
CA ALA A 277 -22.39 -11.41 25.04
C ALA A 277 -21.78 -12.68 25.70
N GLY A 278 -20.65 -13.15 25.16
CA GLY A 278 -19.94 -14.32 25.67
C GLY A 278 -20.51 -15.68 25.29
N HIS A 279 -21.42 -15.74 24.31
CA HIS A 279 -21.92 -17.00 23.76
C HIS A 279 -21.77 -17.02 22.24
N ILE A 280 -21.62 -18.23 21.70
CA ILE A 280 -21.76 -18.46 20.26
C ILE A 280 -23.23 -18.17 19.93
N PRO A 281 -23.55 -17.33 18.93
CA PRO A 281 -24.94 -17.05 18.57
C PRO A 281 -25.74 -18.33 18.43
N HIS A 282 -26.89 -18.37 19.12
CA HIS A 282 -27.83 -19.50 19.18
C HIS A 282 -27.38 -20.75 19.95
N LEU A 283 -26.11 -20.88 20.36
CA LEU A 283 -25.63 -22.10 21.03
C LEU A 283 -25.29 -21.85 22.50
N THR A 284 -25.83 -22.69 23.38
CA THR A 284 -25.34 -22.80 24.75
C THR A 284 -24.01 -23.55 24.78
N TRP A 285 -23.22 -23.37 25.85
CA TRP A 285 -21.93 -24.03 25.97
C TRP A 285 -22.06 -25.56 26.03
N ASP A 286 -23.11 -26.10 26.64
CA ASP A 286 -23.37 -27.54 26.67
C ASP A 286 -23.62 -28.11 25.25
N VAL A 287 -24.41 -27.40 24.44
CA VAL A 287 -24.69 -27.77 23.05
C VAL A 287 -23.43 -27.65 22.20
N ALA A 288 -22.71 -26.55 22.32
CA ALA A 288 -21.45 -26.32 21.62
C ALA A 288 -20.43 -27.41 21.94
N HIS A 289 -20.16 -27.68 23.22
CA HIS A 289 -19.20 -28.70 23.63
C HIS A 289 -19.59 -30.11 23.17
N LYS A 290 -20.89 -30.42 23.21
CA LYS A 290 -21.39 -31.73 22.80
C LYS A 290 -21.28 -31.95 21.29
N TRP A 291 -21.63 -30.94 20.49
CA TRP A 291 -21.90 -31.13 19.05
C TRP A 291 -20.92 -30.43 18.10
N LEU A 292 -20.22 -29.39 18.53
CA LEU A 292 -19.12 -28.79 17.76
C LEU A 292 -17.83 -29.59 18.02
N LYS A 293 -17.60 -30.59 17.16
CA LYS A 293 -16.36 -31.37 17.15
C LYS A 293 -15.35 -30.70 16.23
N LEU A 294 -14.67 -29.69 16.76
CA LEU A 294 -13.66 -28.92 16.03
C LEU A 294 -12.33 -29.67 16.02
N GLU A 295 -11.55 -29.48 14.96
CA GLU A 295 -10.28 -30.19 14.78
C GLU A 295 -9.15 -29.65 15.65
N GLN A 296 -9.26 -28.40 16.10
CA GLN A 296 -8.37 -27.77 17.07
C GLN A 296 -9.15 -26.95 18.09
N ASP A 297 -8.52 -26.68 19.23
CA ASP A 297 -9.11 -25.81 20.25
C ASP A 297 -9.27 -24.38 19.68
N PRO A 298 -10.47 -23.80 19.74
CA PRO A 298 -10.70 -22.50 19.15
C PRO A 298 -10.24 -21.36 20.06
N ILE A 299 -9.84 -20.26 19.44
CA ILE A 299 -9.74 -18.96 20.11
C ILE A 299 -11.09 -18.27 20.01
N TYR A 300 -11.61 -17.80 21.13
CA TYR A 300 -12.90 -17.12 21.18
C TYR A 300 -12.73 -15.61 21.07
N GLN A 301 -13.38 -15.01 20.09
CA GLN A 301 -13.41 -13.57 19.87
C GLN A 301 -14.56 -12.95 20.64
N LEU A 302 -14.23 -12.17 21.67
CA LEU A 302 -15.20 -11.48 22.51
C LEU A 302 -15.28 -10.01 22.11
N THR A 303 -16.49 -9.52 21.83
CA THR A 303 -16.70 -8.13 21.43
C THR A 303 -17.09 -7.27 22.63
N LEU A 304 -16.34 -6.19 22.85
CA LEU A 304 -16.56 -5.26 23.95
C LEU A 304 -17.97 -4.62 23.95
N PRO A 305 -18.59 -4.22 22.80
CA PRO A 305 -19.89 -3.54 22.81
C PRO A 305 -21.00 -4.34 23.51
N SER A 306 -20.91 -5.67 23.46
CA SER A 306 -21.89 -6.57 24.07
C SER A 306 -21.76 -6.72 25.59
N LEU A 307 -20.58 -6.40 26.15
CA LEU A 307 -20.27 -6.56 27.58
C LEU A 307 -19.91 -5.26 28.29
N MET A 308 -19.82 -4.14 27.56
CA MET A 308 -19.40 -2.86 28.12
C MET A 308 -20.34 -2.38 29.24
N ASP A 309 -21.64 -2.65 29.14
CA ASP A 309 -22.63 -2.38 30.20
C ASP A 309 -22.40 -3.19 31.47
N SER A 310 -21.85 -4.40 31.34
CA SER A 310 -21.57 -5.32 32.44
C SER A 310 -20.12 -5.21 32.94
N SER A 311 -19.30 -4.31 32.41
CA SER A 311 -17.86 -4.25 32.69
C SER A 311 -17.53 -4.03 34.17
N GLU A 312 -18.32 -3.22 34.88
CA GLU A 312 -18.17 -3.01 36.32
C GLU A 312 -18.57 -4.26 37.13
N ILE A 313 -19.60 -4.98 36.69
CA ILE A 313 -20.07 -6.21 37.33
C ILE A 313 -19.03 -7.32 37.14
N ILE A 314 -18.46 -7.45 35.95
CA ILE A 314 -17.36 -8.37 35.66
C ILE A 314 -16.15 -8.05 36.55
N GLY A 315 -15.85 -6.76 36.75
CA GLY A 315 -14.82 -6.33 37.70
C GLY A 315 -15.09 -6.76 39.14
N LYS A 316 -16.33 -6.62 39.63
CA LYS A 316 -16.75 -7.11 40.96
C LYS A 316 -16.75 -8.63 41.06
N PHE A 317 -17.02 -9.34 39.97
CA PHE A 317 -16.98 -10.80 39.89
C PHE A 317 -15.56 -11.37 40.02
N ALA A 318 -14.54 -10.59 39.63
CA ALA A 318 -13.12 -10.84 39.89
C ALA A 318 -12.55 -12.18 39.38
N ARG A 319 -13.24 -12.84 38.44
CA ARG A 319 -12.82 -14.11 37.81
C ARG A 319 -12.69 -14.01 36.29
N GLY A 320 -12.71 -12.80 35.73
CA GLY A 320 -12.62 -12.56 34.29
C GLY A 320 -13.94 -12.70 33.54
N ALA A 321 -13.95 -12.19 32.31
CA ALA A 321 -15.11 -12.19 31.43
C ALA A 321 -15.48 -13.60 30.93
N ALA A 322 -14.48 -14.43 30.64
CA ALA A 322 -14.69 -15.81 30.21
C ALA A 322 -15.49 -16.60 31.27
N CYS A 323 -15.06 -16.53 32.53
CA CYS A 323 -15.76 -17.20 33.62
C CYS A 323 -17.13 -16.57 33.90
N PHE A 324 -17.27 -15.25 33.74
CA PHE A 324 -18.54 -14.55 33.91
C PHE A 324 -19.59 -15.02 32.90
N CYS A 325 -19.18 -15.25 31.65
CA CYS A 325 -20.03 -15.76 30.57
C CYS A 325 -20.14 -17.29 30.54
N GLY A 326 -19.59 -17.99 31.54
CA GLY A 326 -19.67 -19.45 31.64
C GLY A 326 -18.94 -20.20 30.53
N LEU A 327 -17.90 -19.60 29.93
CA LEU A 327 -17.08 -20.29 28.94
C LEU A 327 -16.45 -21.57 29.54
N PRO A 328 -16.16 -22.58 28.71
CA PRO A 328 -15.39 -23.74 29.13
C PRO A 328 -14.09 -23.33 29.84
N LYS A 329 -13.64 -24.17 30.78
CA LYS A 329 -12.40 -23.89 31.51
C LYS A 329 -11.22 -23.84 30.55
N ASN A 330 -10.33 -22.89 30.78
CA ASN A 330 -9.13 -22.67 29.97
C ASN A 330 -9.41 -22.28 28.51
N SER A 331 -10.61 -21.78 28.20
CA SER A 331 -10.93 -21.21 26.88
C SER A 331 -10.09 -19.96 26.63
N PRO A 332 -9.27 -19.92 25.57
CA PRO A 332 -8.49 -18.75 25.20
C PRO A 332 -9.40 -17.68 24.62
N VAL A 333 -9.32 -16.45 25.15
CA VAL A 333 -10.19 -15.34 24.73
C VAL A 333 -9.38 -14.17 24.19
N HIS A 334 -9.74 -13.73 22.99
CA HIS A 334 -9.30 -12.48 22.39
C HIS A 334 -10.37 -11.40 22.57
N LEU A 335 -10.01 -10.25 23.14
CA LEU A 335 -10.92 -9.11 23.30
C LEU A 335 -10.76 -8.12 22.14
N GLN A 336 -11.85 -7.93 21.39
CA GLN A 336 -11.93 -6.90 20.37
C GLN A 336 -12.80 -5.73 20.85
N ILE A 337 -12.34 -4.50 20.58
CA ILE A 337 -13.01 -3.26 21.01
C ILE A 337 -14.34 -3.05 20.27
N TYR A 338 -14.41 -3.48 19.02
CA TYR A 338 -15.58 -3.34 18.15
C TYR A 338 -16.21 -4.71 17.86
N ASP A 339 -17.50 -4.71 17.57
CA ASP A 339 -18.17 -5.89 17.04
C ASP A 339 -18.07 -5.85 15.51
N PRO A 340 -17.44 -6.85 14.86
CA PRO A 340 -17.28 -6.85 13.40
C PRO A 340 -18.62 -6.89 12.66
N LEU A 341 -19.72 -7.25 13.34
CA LEU A 341 -21.07 -7.30 12.76
C LEU A 341 -21.87 -6.01 12.98
N ASP A 342 -21.42 -5.10 13.85
CA ASP A 342 -22.11 -3.84 14.09
C ASP A 342 -21.66 -2.76 13.10
N GLU A 343 -22.56 -1.82 12.82
CA GLU A 343 -22.27 -0.69 11.93
C GLU A 343 -21.35 0.31 12.61
N MET A 344 -20.22 0.61 11.98
CA MET A 344 -19.34 1.68 12.44
C MET A 344 -19.96 3.04 12.15
N ARG A 345 -20.05 3.87 13.20
CA ARG A 345 -20.55 5.24 13.10
C ARG A 345 -19.39 6.22 13.20
N SER A 346 -19.27 7.09 12.21
CA SER A 346 -18.21 8.10 12.06
C SER A 346 -18.48 9.37 12.89
N GLY A 347 -17.41 10.13 13.19
CA GLY A 347 -17.53 11.50 13.71
C GLY A 347 -17.67 11.63 15.23
N PHE A 348 -17.57 10.55 15.99
CA PHE A 348 -17.67 10.57 17.45
C PHE A 348 -16.33 10.50 18.19
N ASN A 349 -15.26 10.07 17.50
CA ASN A 349 -13.93 9.89 18.09
C ASN A 349 -13.24 11.25 18.34
N ASN A 350 -12.52 11.33 19.46
CA ASN A 350 -11.72 12.51 19.83
C ASN A 350 -10.30 12.10 20.25
N ASN A 351 -9.48 13.05 20.70
CA ASN A 351 -8.07 12.77 21.03
C ASN A 351 -7.88 12.00 22.35
N ARG A 352 -8.93 11.79 23.14
CA ARG A 352 -8.87 11.11 24.44
C ARG A 352 -9.60 9.78 24.46
N SER A 353 -10.54 9.59 23.53
CA SER A 353 -11.50 8.50 23.59
C SER A 353 -12.05 8.15 22.21
N VAL A 354 -12.42 6.87 22.07
CA VAL A 354 -13.15 6.31 20.93
C VAL A 354 -14.59 6.03 21.32
N ALA A 355 -15.51 6.15 20.38
CA ALA A 355 -16.92 5.83 20.63
C ALA A 355 -17.18 4.33 20.47
N ILE A 356 -17.98 3.79 21.39
CA ILE A 356 -18.49 2.41 21.36
C ILE A 356 -20.01 2.49 21.45
N PHE A 357 -20.70 1.76 20.57
CA PHE A 357 -22.16 1.72 20.56
C PHE A 357 -22.64 0.43 21.19
N THR A 358 -23.28 0.54 22.35
CA THR A 358 -23.85 -0.57 23.11
C THR A 358 -25.37 -0.58 22.94
N LYS A 359 -26.04 -1.62 23.45
CA LYS A 359 -27.51 -1.64 23.51
C LYS A 359 -28.08 -0.49 24.35
N SER A 360 -27.35 -0.03 25.37
CA SER A 360 -27.75 1.14 26.18
C SER A 360 -27.42 2.49 25.53
N GLY A 361 -26.77 2.49 24.36
CA GLY A 361 -26.41 3.69 23.60
C GLY A 361 -24.91 3.90 23.47
N LYS A 362 -24.52 5.12 23.08
CA LYS A 362 -23.13 5.52 22.83
C LYS A 362 -22.38 5.70 24.15
N LYS A 363 -21.23 5.05 24.27
CA LYS A 363 -20.26 5.22 25.36
C LYS A 363 -18.92 5.69 24.80
N MET A 364 -18.25 6.58 25.51
CA MET A 364 -16.89 7.00 25.16
C MET A 364 -15.91 6.16 25.98
N LEU A 365 -15.00 5.47 25.30
CA LEU A 365 -13.94 4.67 25.91
C LEU A 365 -12.62 5.43 25.81
N ASP A 366 -12.02 5.77 26.95
CA ASP A 366 -10.65 6.27 27.04
C ASP A 366 -9.65 5.16 27.42
N VAL A 367 -8.35 5.46 27.34
CA VAL A 367 -7.28 4.49 27.60
C VAL A 367 -7.33 3.96 29.04
N GLN A 368 -7.64 4.81 30.02
CA GLN A 368 -7.74 4.43 31.44
C GLN A 368 -8.87 3.43 31.69
N SER A 369 -10.04 3.73 31.16
CA SER A 369 -11.21 2.85 31.22
C SER A 369 -10.92 1.54 30.50
N TYR A 370 -10.21 1.58 29.37
CA TYR A 370 -9.83 0.38 28.64
C TYR A 370 -8.82 -0.49 29.40
N ARG A 371 -7.81 0.10 30.03
CA ARG A 371 -6.87 -0.61 30.93
C ARG A 371 -7.60 -1.30 32.07
N LYS A 372 -8.57 -0.62 32.69
CA LYS A 372 -9.44 -1.21 33.72
C LYS A 372 -10.23 -2.41 33.18
N ILE A 373 -10.76 -2.31 31.97
CA ILE A 373 -11.47 -3.40 31.29
C ILE A 373 -10.53 -4.58 31.05
N ILE A 374 -9.35 -4.36 30.46
CA ILE A 374 -8.37 -5.43 30.21
C ILE A 374 -8.01 -6.16 31.51
N ARG A 375 -7.72 -5.41 32.58
CA ARG A 375 -7.40 -5.95 33.90
C ARG A 375 -8.52 -6.83 34.45
N ASN A 376 -9.77 -6.35 34.35
CA ASN A 376 -10.94 -7.04 34.89
C ASN A 376 -11.42 -8.22 34.04
N PHE A 377 -11.30 -8.11 32.71
CA PHE A 377 -11.79 -9.11 31.78
C PHE A 377 -10.86 -10.31 31.73
N MET A 378 -9.57 -10.09 32.02
CA MET A 378 -8.58 -11.15 32.11
C MET A 378 -8.46 -12.00 30.83
N CYS A 379 -8.64 -11.36 29.67
CA CYS A 379 -8.49 -12.02 28.37
C CYS A 379 -7.02 -12.40 28.11
N ASP A 380 -6.82 -13.38 27.23
CA ASP A 380 -5.50 -13.88 26.83
C ASP A 380 -4.81 -12.95 25.85
N SER A 381 -5.58 -12.29 25.00
CA SER A 381 -5.10 -11.27 24.07
C SER A 381 -6.16 -10.19 23.85
N PHE A 382 -5.73 -9.04 23.35
CA PHE A 382 -6.65 -7.92 23.05
C PHE A 382 -6.06 -6.99 21.99
N ASP A 383 -6.96 -6.28 21.32
CA ASP A 383 -6.62 -5.24 20.35
C ASP A 383 -6.33 -3.89 21.05
N THR A 384 -5.39 -3.11 20.52
CA THR A 384 -5.19 -1.72 20.96
C THR A 384 -6.32 -0.80 20.46
N MET A 385 -6.54 0.33 21.15
CA MET A 385 -7.50 1.34 20.68
C MET A 385 -7.08 1.95 19.34
N LEU A 386 -8.00 1.95 18.38
CA LEU A 386 -7.81 2.47 17.03
C LEU A 386 -8.82 3.59 16.72
N ASP A 387 -8.37 4.68 16.10
CA ASP A 387 -9.29 5.63 15.44
C ASP A 387 -9.74 5.06 14.09
N TYR A 388 -10.77 4.22 14.13
CA TYR A 388 -11.36 3.51 12.99
C TYR A 388 -12.14 4.42 12.02
N ASP A 389 -12.39 5.68 12.38
CA ASP A 389 -13.24 6.58 11.60
C ASP A 389 -12.46 7.15 10.38
N ALA A 390 -12.28 6.29 9.38
CA ALA A 390 -11.55 6.52 8.16
C ALA A 390 -12.37 6.22 6.89
N PRO A 391 -13.60 6.79 6.75
CA PRO A 391 -14.45 6.55 5.59
C PRO A 391 -13.73 6.87 4.29
N ARG A 392 -14.13 6.24 3.17
CA ARG A 392 -13.44 6.37 1.86
C ARG A 392 -13.30 7.81 1.36
N SER A 393 -14.20 8.70 1.75
CA SER A 393 -14.18 10.14 1.43
C SER A 393 -13.22 10.95 2.32
N SER A 394 -12.52 10.32 3.27
CA SER A 394 -11.62 10.99 4.19
C SER A 394 -10.49 11.72 3.47
N LEU A 395 -10.34 13.00 3.79
CA LEU A 395 -9.18 13.79 3.37
C LEU A 395 -7.91 13.28 4.06
N ASN A 396 -6.74 13.47 3.42
CA ASN A 396 -5.44 13.13 4.00
C ASN A 396 -5.29 13.67 5.43
N LYS A 397 -5.74 14.91 5.68
CA LYS A 397 -5.71 15.52 7.03
C LYS A 397 -6.48 14.72 8.09
N ARG A 398 -7.59 14.07 7.74
CA ARG A 398 -8.38 13.23 8.66
C ARG A 398 -7.66 11.92 8.96
N LEU A 399 -7.08 11.31 7.92
CA LEU A 399 -6.32 10.07 8.05
C LEU A 399 -5.05 10.27 8.87
N SER A 400 -4.29 11.34 8.63
CA SER A 400 -3.10 11.68 9.43
C SER A 400 -3.46 11.90 10.91
N LYS A 401 -4.58 12.59 11.20
CA LYS A 401 -5.09 12.71 12.58
C LYS A 401 -5.47 11.37 13.20
N GLY A 402 -6.00 10.43 12.42
CA GLY A 402 -6.31 9.08 12.88
C GLY A 402 -5.05 8.31 13.27
N VAL A 403 -3.98 8.43 12.47
CA VAL A 403 -2.65 7.88 12.81
C VAL A 403 -2.13 8.48 14.11
N GLU A 404 -2.10 9.80 14.22
CA GLU A 404 -1.60 10.52 15.41
C GLU A 404 -2.37 10.15 16.68
N ARG A 405 -3.70 10.05 16.61
CA ARG A 405 -4.54 9.64 17.75
C ARG A 405 -4.30 8.20 18.16
N THR A 406 -4.22 7.30 17.21
CA THR A 406 -3.98 5.87 17.49
C THR A 406 -2.62 5.68 18.14
N LYS A 407 -1.60 6.41 17.67
CA LYS A 407 -0.28 6.44 18.30
C LYS A 407 -0.36 6.95 19.74
N LEU A 408 -1.06 8.05 19.97
CA LEU A 408 -1.27 8.59 21.32
C LEU A 408 -1.95 7.59 22.25
N PHE A 409 -2.97 6.86 21.77
CA PHE A 409 -3.63 5.83 22.57
C PHE A 409 -2.68 4.67 22.92
N CYS A 410 -1.84 4.24 21.98
CA CYS A 410 -0.87 3.18 22.21
C CYS A 410 0.22 3.63 23.19
N ASP A 411 0.77 4.83 23.03
CA ASP A 411 1.78 5.38 23.95
C ASP A 411 1.20 5.46 25.38
N GLN A 412 -0.01 6.02 25.53
CA GLN A 412 -0.71 6.08 26.82
C GLN A 412 -1.02 4.71 27.42
N LEU A 413 -1.26 3.70 26.59
CA LEU A 413 -1.53 2.34 27.06
C LEU A 413 -0.29 1.73 27.76
N PHE A 414 0.93 2.19 27.45
CA PHE A 414 2.19 1.63 27.95
C PHE A 414 3.07 2.59 28.74
N ASP A 415 2.71 3.87 28.86
CA ASP A 415 3.44 4.88 29.63
C ASP A 415 3.24 4.74 31.15
N GLU A 416 2.29 3.92 31.60
CA GLU A 416 2.02 3.69 33.02
C GLU A 416 2.90 2.58 33.63
N GLU A 417 3.21 2.70 34.93
CA GLU A 417 4.06 1.75 35.68
C GLU A 417 3.50 0.31 35.69
N ASP A 418 2.18 0.15 35.58
CA ASP A 418 1.51 -1.15 35.54
C ASP A 418 1.62 -1.81 34.14
N THR A 419 2.27 -2.97 34.09
CA THR A 419 2.30 -3.82 32.88
C THR A 419 0.90 -4.33 32.53
N VAL A 420 0.49 -4.17 31.27
CA VAL A 420 -0.76 -4.75 30.77
C VAL A 420 -0.63 -6.27 30.69
N GLN A 421 -1.61 -7.01 31.19
CA GLN A 421 -1.61 -8.47 31.17
C GLN A 421 -2.37 -9.01 29.95
N GLY A 422 -1.74 -9.93 29.23
CA GLY A 422 -2.28 -10.54 28.01
C GLY A 422 -1.46 -10.11 26.78
N ALA A 423 -1.56 -10.88 25.70
CA ALA A 423 -0.85 -10.59 24.46
C ALA A 423 -1.48 -9.37 23.76
N VAL A 424 -0.64 -8.41 23.37
CA VAL A 424 -1.11 -7.17 22.75
C VAL A 424 -1.03 -7.29 21.23
N LEU A 425 -2.19 -7.18 20.58
CA LEU A 425 -2.30 -7.02 19.14
C LEU A 425 -2.49 -5.54 18.80
N VAL A 426 -1.53 -4.95 18.10
CA VAL A 426 -1.65 -3.56 17.65
C VAL A 426 -2.56 -3.48 16.45
N SER A 427 -3.64 -2.73 16.58
CA SER A 427 -4.60 -2.49 15.51
C SER A 427 -4.06 -1.45 14.52
N LEU A 428 -3.76 -1.90 13.30
CA LEU A 428 -3.25 -1.08 12.21
C LEU A 428 -4.42 -0.51 11.40
N GLY A 429 -4.54 0.82 11.40
CA GLY A 429 -5.52 1.56 10.63
C GLY A 429 -4.99 2.14 9.31
N GLY A 430 -5.54 3.29 8.92
CA GLY A 430 -5.12 4.05 7.73
C GLY A 430 -6.16 4.09 6.60
N GLY A 431 -7.32 3.46 6.82
CA GLY A 431 -8.43 3.43 5.87
C GLY A 431 -8.02 2.93 4.49
N PHE A 432 -8.52 3.58 3.43
CA PHE A 432 -8.20 3.21 2.04
C PHE A 432 -6.84 3.74 1.54
N SER A 433 -6.11 4.51 2.34
CA SER A 433 -4.86 5.14 1.89
C SER A 433 -3.66 4.23 2.12
N GLY A 434 -3.10 3.71 1.02
CA GLY A 434 -1.87 2.90 1.09
C GLY A 434 -0.69 3.63 1.72
N TYR A 435 -0.61 4.96 1.60
CA TYR A 435 0.38 5.77 2.31
C TYR A 435 0.20 5.67 3.84
N HIS A 436 -1.01 5.94 4.35
CA HIS A 436 -1.25 5.93 5.80
C HIS A 436 -1.19 4.52 6.40
N ARG A 437 -1.61 3.48 5.67
CA ARG A 437 -1.40 2.08 6.09
C ARG A 437 0.08 1.74 6.24
N ARG A 438 0.92 2.18 5.29
CA ARG A 438 2.38 2.04 5.42
C ARG A 438 2.94 2.83 6.59
N THR A 439 2.46 4.05 6.82
CA THR A 439 2.86 4.83 8.00
C THR A 439 2.55 4.09 9.29
N PHE A 440 1.34 3.53 9.45
CA PHE A 440 1.00 2.65 10.56
C PHE A 440 1.97 1.46 10.66
N ALA A 441 2.18 0.72 9.57
CA ALA A 441 3.08 -0.43 9.60
C ALA A 441 4.52 -0.08 9.99
N VAL A 442 5.04 1.08 9.57
CA VAL A 442 6.40 1.53 9.92
C VAL A 442 6.47 2.03 11.36
N ASP A 443 5.52 2.88 11.76
CA ASP A 443 5.49 3.50 13.09
C ASP A 443 5.32 2.45 14.20
N PHE A 444 4.52 1.41 13.94
CA PHE A 444 4.26 0.35 14.90
C PHE A 444 5.14 -0.89 14.68
N GLY A 445 5.55 -1.20 13.45
CA GLY A 445 6.20 -2.48 13.13
C GLY A 445 7.56 -2.75 13.77
N SER A 446 8.25 -1.72 14.26
CA SER A 446 9.65 -1.84 14.75
C SER A 446 9.79 -1.89 16.27
N ASN A 447 8.69 -1.98 17.02
CA ASN A 447 8.71 -1.88 18.48
C ASN A 447 8.43 -3.25 19.12
N GLU A 448 9.19 -3.58 20.15
CA GLU A 448 9.16 -4.88 20.83
C GLU A 448 8.04 -4.99 21.88
N ARG A 449 7.24 -3.93 22.08
CA ARG A 449 6.17 -3.87 23.10
C ARG A 449 4.89 -4.63 22.74
N TRP A 450 4.79 -5.18 21.55
CA TRP A 450 3.58 -5.85 21.06
C TRP A 450 3.88 -7.23 20.49
N ASP A 451 2.93 -8.14 20.70
CA ASP A 451 3.05 -9.56 20.37
C ASP A 451 2.55 -9.88 18.96
N GLY A 452 1.72 -8.99 18.39
CA GLY A 452 1.20 -9.15 17.05
C GLY A 452 0.51 -7.90 16.50
N PHE A 453 -0.04 -8.03 15.30
CA PHE A 453 -0.75 -6.96 14.61
C PHE A 453 -2.14 -7.45 14.22
N SER A 454 -3.13 -6.61 14.47
CA SER A 454 -4.49 -6.76 13.97
C SER A 454 -4.66 -5.76 12.82
N VAL A 455 -5.11 -6.21 11.66
CA VAL A 455 -5.34 -5.33 10.52
C VAL A 455 -6.83 -5.12 10.38
N ASP A 456 -7.28 -3.88 10.61
CA ASP A 456 -8.68 -3.56 10.41
C ASP A 456 -8.96 -3.41 8.91
N LEU A 457 -9.90 -4.24 8.45
CA LEU A 457 -10.38 -4.28 7.07
C LEU A 457 -11.85 -3.88 6.97
N HIS A 458 -12.50 -3.44 8.05
CA HIS A 458 -13.91 -3.03 8.07
C HIS A 458 -14.21 -2.02 6.94
N ASP A 459 -13.34 -1.02 6.77
CA ASP A 459 -13.45 -0.04 5.68
C ASP A 459 -13.44 -0.66 4.28
N PHE A 460 -12.66 -1.73 4.02
CA PHE A 460 -12.59 -2.34 2.70
C PHE A 460 -13.84 -3.12 2.32
N VAL A 461 -14.64 -3.52 3.31
CA VAL A 461 -15.95 -4.14 3.09
C VAL A 461 -16.99 -3.08 2.70
N HIS A 462 -16.78 -1.81 3.04
CA HIS A 462 -17.67 -0.70 2.69
C HIS A 462 -17.28 0.06 1.41
N GLY A 463 -16.33 -0.47 0.64
CA GLY A 463 -15.97 0.08 -0.66
C GLY A 463 -16.97 -0.35 -1.75
N LYS A 464 -17.68 0.61 -2.38
CA LYS A 464 -18.58 0.44 -3.55
C LYS A 464 -18.34 -0.88 -4.32
N ASN A 465 -19.08 -1.91 -3.90
CA ASN A 465 -19.30 -3.25 -4.49
C ASN A 465 -19.57 -4.35 -3.44
N VAL A 466 -19.62 -4.03 -2.14
CA VAL A 466 -20.34 -4.86 -1.16
C VAL A 466 -21.32 -3.94 -0.45
N ASN A 467 -22.62 -4.17 -0.68
CA ASN A 467 -23.68 -3.40 -0.05
C ASN A 467 -23.71 -3.76 1.46
N GLN A 468 -23.96 -2.78 2.31
CA GLN A 468 -24.00 -2.96 3.77
C GLN A 468 -25.23 -3.77 4.20
N GLU A 469 -26.36 -3.61 3.48
CA GLU A 469 -27.49 -4.53 3.55
C GLU A 469 -27.06 -5.91 3.08
N GLU A 470 -26.26 -6.01 2.02
CA GLU A 470 -25.79 -7.27 1.45
C GLU A 470 -24.73 -7.97 2.30
N LEU A 471 -23.93 -7.30 3.15
CA LEU A 471 -23.02 -7.95 4.12
C LEU A 471 -23.77 -8.35 5.40
N GLN A 472 -24.68 -7.50 5.89
CA GLN A 472 -25.54 -7.88 7.00
C GLN A 472 -26.51 -8.99 6.60
N GLU A 473 -27.03 -8.95 5.38
CA GLU A 473 -27.67 -10.07 4.69
C GLU A 473 -26.64 -11.17 4.53
N LEU A 474 -25.46 -11.01 3.94
CA LEU A 474 -24.49 -12.09 3.78
C LEU A 474 -24.19 -12.79 5.10
N VAL A 475 -24.09 -12.10 6.23
CA VAL A 475 -23.89 -12.74 7.54
C VAL A 475 -25.19 -13.33 8.09
N LYS A 476 -26.34 -12.63 8.00
CA LYS A 476 -27.65 -13.15 8.43
C LYS A 476 -28.08 -14.33 7.56
N GLU A 477 -28.02 -14.19 6.25
CA GLU A 477 -28.14 -15.16 5.19
C GLU A 477 -27.08 -16.27 5.28
N SER A 478 -25.78 -16.03 5.45
CA SER A 478 -24.81 -17.15 5.56
C SER A 478 -24.95 -17.93 6.86
N LEU A 479 -25.51 -17.34 7.92
CA LEU A 479 -25.86 -18.07 9.14
C LEU A 479 -27.27 -18.71 9.04
N ALA A 480 -28.17 -18.20 8.19
CA ALA A 480 -29.48 -18.77 7.88
C ALA A 480 -29.44 -19.79 6.72
N LYS A 481 -28.36 -19.80 5.95
CA LYS A 481 -28.10 -20.67 4.81
C LYS A 481 -27.01 -21.65 5.22
N ALA A 482 -27.07 -22.87 4.70
CA ALA A 482 -26.04 -23.85 4.98
C ALA A 482 -24.93 -23.76 3.94
N LEU A 483 -23.71 -23.47 4.38
CA LEU A 483 -22.50 -23.41 3.55
C LEU A 483 -21.87 -24.79 3.41
N ARG A 484 -21.39 -25.16 2.23
CA ARG A 484 -20.52 -26.31 2.01
C ARG A 484 -19.42 -25.99 1.02
N LEU A 485 -18.20 -26.34 1.37
CA LEU A 485 -17.04 -26.19 0.49
C LEU A 485 -16.81 -27.46 -0.32
N ALA A 486 -16.31 -27.34 -1.55
CA ALA A 486 -15.83 -28.50 -2.30
C ALA A 486 -14.74 -29.25 -1.51
N ASP A 487 -14.60 -30.57 -1.73
CA ASP A 487 -13.59 -31.36 -1.03
C ASP A 487 -12.16 -30.97 -1.42
N ASP A 488 -11.99 -30.42 -2.63
CA ASP A 488 -10.76 -29.87 -3.20
C ASP A 488 -10.68 -28.33 -3.07
N TYR A 489 -11.40 -27.76 -2.11
CA TYR A 489 -11.40 -26.33 -1.82
C TYR A 489 -9.96 -25.82 -1.76
N ILE A 490 -9.68 -24.78 -2.58
CA ILE A 490 -8.40 -24.15 -3.00
C ILE A 490 -8.09 -24.37 -4.49
N LEU A 491 -8.35 -25.54 -5.05
CA LEU A 491 -8.15 -25.79 -6.48
C LEU A 491 -9.34 -25.34 -7.32
N SER A 492 -10.55 -25.53 -6.79
CA SER A 492 -11.78 -25.31 -7.55
C SER A 492 -12.53 -24.04 -7.14
N SER A 493 -12.28 -23.47 -5.95
CA SER A 493 -13.02 -22.32 -5.38
C SER A 493 -14.56 -22.47 -5.35
N HIS A 494 -15.09 -23.67 -5.62
CA HIS A 494 -16.52 -23.94 -5.62
C HIS A 494 -17.04 -24.08 -4.19
N PHE A 495 -18.17 -23.46 -3.91
CA PHE A 495 -18.94 -23.64 -2.69
C PHE A 495 -20.43 -23.70 -3.02
N GLU A 496 -21.16 -24.44 -2.20
CA GLU A 496 -22.62 -24.57 -2.27
C GLU A 496 -23.24 -23.88 -1.06
N LEU A 497 -24.38 -23.23 -1.29
CA LEU A 497 -25.09 -22.46 -0.29
C LEU A 497 -26.58 -22.75 -0.41
N LEU A 498 -27.17 -23.31 0.65
CA LEU A 498 -28.57 -23.76 0.65
C LEU A 498 -29.44 -22.81 1.46
N ASP A 499 -30.49 -22.28 0.83
CA ASP A 499 -31.48 -21.41 1.47
C ASP A 499 -32.75 -22.16 1.84
N PHE A 500 -33.02 -22.30 3.14
CA PHE A 500 -34.17 -23.05 3.64
C PHE A 500 -35.51 -22.31 3.55
N TYR A 501 -35.55 -21.10 2.98
CA TYR A 501 -36.78 -20.49 2.52
C TYR A 501 -37.22 -21.00 1.14
N ASP A 502 -36.35 -21.67 0.38
CA ASP A 502 -36.65 -22.18 -0.96
C ASP A 502 -37.66 -23.34 -0.91
N ASP A 503 -38.72 -23.25 -1.72
CA ASP A 503 -39.77 -24.26 -1.84
C ASP A 503 -39.24 -25.60 -2.37
N ARG A 504 -38.10 -25.64 -3.06
CA ARG A 504 -37.51 -26.89 -3.55
C ARG A 504 -37.20 -27.89 -2.45
N PHE A 505 -37.03 -27.43 -1.21
CA PHE A 505 -36.77 -28.29 -0.06
C PHE A 505 -38.03 -28.77 0.65
N ALA A 506 -39.24 -28.44 0.17
CA ALA A 506 -40.50 -28.77 0.84
C ALA A 506 -40.73 -30.28 1.05
N ASP A 507 -40.24 -31.11 0.12
CA ASP A 507 -40.33 -32.58 0.15
C ASP A 507 -38.95 -33.23 0.01
N ASP A 508 -37.89 -32.54 0.44
CA ASP A 508 -36.52 -33.01 0.34
C ASP A 508 -36.07 -33.76 1.61
N TYR A 509 -36.31 -35.07 1.64
CA TYR A 509 -35.94 -35.96 2.74
C TYR A 509 -34.44 -36.29 2.78
N GLY A 510 -33.64 -35.73 1.87
CA GLY A 510 -32.20 -35.91 1.85
C GLY A 510 -31.51 -35.25 3.04
N LYS A 511 -30.30 -35.74 3.36
CA LYS A 511 -29.41 -35.06 4.31
C LYS A 511 -29.06 -33.68 3.80
N LEU A 512 -28.62 -32.83 4.72
CA LEU A 512 -28.15 -31.48 4.39
C LEU A 512 -26.99 -31.52 3.38
N PHE A 513 -25.91 -32.24 3.71
CA PHE A 513 -24.83 -32.59 2.78
C PHE A 513 -24.30 -34.00 3.12
N ASP A 514 -24.23 -34.91 2.14
CA ASP A 514 -23.83 -36.31 2.38
C ASP A 514 -22.37 -36.46 2.86
N SER A 515 -21.50 -35.54 2.43
CA SER A 515 -20.08 -35.53 2.78
C SER A 515 -19.79 -34.89 4.14
N CYS A 516 -20.76 -34.20 4.76
CA CYS A 516 -20.57 -33.54 6.05
C CYS A 516 -21.02 -34.45 7.20
N LYS A 517 -20.17 -34.57 8.22
CA LYS A 517 -20.38 -35.44 9.39
C LYS A 517 -20.84 -34.68 10.64
N CYS A 518 -21.22 -33.41 10.51
CA CYS A 518 -21.69 -32.61 11.63
C CYS A 518 -23.03 -33.16 12.16
N TYR A 519 -23.36 -32.83 13.41
CA TYR A 519 -24.60 -33.29 14.06
C TYR A 519 -25.86 -32.99 13.22
N THR A 520 -25.88 -31.84 12.54
CA THR A 520 -27.02 -31.43 11.71
C THR A 520 -27.17 -32.33 10.48
N CYS A 521 -26.09 -32.54 9.71
CA CYS A 521 -26.11 -33.36 8.50
C CYS A 521 -26.36 -34.85 8.78
N THR A 522 -25.97 -35.34 9.95
CA THR A 522 -26.16 -36.77 10.30
C THR A 522 -27.57 -37.10 10.77
N ASN A 523 -28.30 -36.14 11.35
CA ASN A 523 -29.56 -36.41 12.04
C ASN A 523 -30.80 -35.75 11.41
N TYR A 524 -30.63 -34.72 10.58
CA TYR A 524 -31.75 -33.93 10.05
C TYR A 524 -31.72 -33.84 8.53
N THR A 525 -32.92 -33.65 7.96
CA THR A 525 -33.15 -33.54 6.52
C THR A 525 -33.27 -32.08 6.09
N ARG A 526 -33.08 -31.81 4.80
CA ARG A 526 -33.30 -30.47 4.21
C ARG A 526 -34.76 -30.01 4.39
N MET A 527 -35.72 -30.92 4.23
CA MET A 527 -37.14 -30.69 4.52
C MET A 527 -37.36 -30.24 5.96
N TYR A 528 -36.77 -30.93 6.93
CA TYR A 528 -36.97 -30.59 8.34
C TYR A 528 -36.38 -29.22 8.67
N LEU A 529 -35.21 -28.89 8.13
CA LEU A 529 -34.61 -27.56 8.27
C LEU A 529 -35.50 -26.47 7.65
N ARG A 530 -36.04 -26.69 6.44
CA ARG A 530 -37.05 -25.79 5.85
C ARG A 530 -38.27 -25.63 6.73
N HIS A 531 -38.82 -26.72 7.26
CA HIS A 531 -39.97 -26.66 8.15
C HIS A 531 -39.67 -25.75 9.34
N LEU A 532 -38.57 -25.98 10.06
CA LEU A 532 -38.16 -25.17 11.21
C LEU A 532 -37.98 -23.69 10.86
N THR A 533 -37.34 -23.39 9.73
CA THR A 533 -37.14 -22.02 9.24
C THR A 533 -38.49 -21.33 8.98
N ASN A 534 -39.43 -22.02 8.30
CA ASN A 534 -40.73 -21.46 7.95
C ASN A 534 -41.64 -21.23 9.16
N VAL A 535 -41.60 -22.14 10.14
CA VAL A 535 -42.33 -21.96 11.40
C VAL A 535 -41.60 -21.06 12.40
N LYS A 536 -40.44 -20.51 12.03
CA LYS A 536 -39.59 -19.62 12.85
C LYS A 536 -39.18 -20.25 14.19
N GLU A 537 -38.93 -21.55 14.17
CA GLU A 537 -38.48 -22.30 15.34
C GLU A 537 -36.98 -22.13 15.57
N MET A 538 -36.59 -21.83 16.81
CA MET A 538 -35.21 -21.52 17.18
C MET A 538 -34.23 -22.69 16.96
N LEU A 539 -34.73 -23.92 16.88
CA LEU A 539 -33.92 -25.10 16.57
C LEU A 539 -33.26 -24.99 15.18
N GLY A 540 -33.92 -24.34 14.21
CA GLY A 540 -33.37 -24.16 12.85
C GLY A 540 -32.02 -23.43 12.87
N PRO A 541 -31.97 -22.17 13.37
CA PRO A 541 -30.72 -21.43 13.54
C PRO A 541 -29.65 -22.15 14.36
N MET A 542 -30.03 -22.92 15.40
CA MET A 542 -29.08 -23.72 16.19
C MET A 542 -28.39 -24.80 15.35
N LEU A 543 -29.17 -25.55 14.57
CA LEU A 543 -28.65 -26.60 13.70
C LEU A 543 -27.76 -26.02 12.59
N LEU A 544 -28.12 -24.87 12.03
CA LEU A 544 -27.30 -24.18 11.04
C LEU A 544 -26.00 -23.65 11.64
N ALA A 545 -26.03 -23.09 12.85
CA ALA A 545 -24.82 -22.65 13.55
C ALA A 545 -23.83 -23.82 13.77
N ILE A 546 -24.32 -25.00 14.17
CA ILE A 546 -23.48 -26.20 14.33
C ILE A 546 -22.83 -26.60 13.00
N HIS A 547 -23.62 -26.63 11.93
CA HIS A 547 -23.14 -26.99 10.59
C HIS A 547 -22.11 -25.99 10.06
N ASN A 548 -22.46 -24.70 10.03
CA ASN A 548 -21.63 -23.66 9.44
C ASN A 548 -20.30 -23.51 10.19
N LEU A 549 -20.29 -23.54 11.53
CA LEU A 549 -19.04 -23.49 12.29
C LEU A 549 -18.13 -24.70 12.01
N SER A 550 -18.71 -25.88 11.79
CA SER A 550 -17.95 -27.08 11.42
C SER A 550 -17.30 -26.92 10.03
N GLU A 551 -18.04 -26.39 9.06
CA GLU A 551 -17.53 -26.16 7.70
C GLU A 551 -16.51 -25.02 7.63
N TYR A 552 -16.68 -23.95 8.41
CA TYR A 552 -15.68 -22.88 8.53
C TYR A 552 -14.36 -23.38 9.11
N GLN A 553 -14.40 -24.26 10.11
CA GLN A 553 -13.16 -24.85 10.66
C GLN A 553 -12.50 -25.78 9.66
N ARG A 554 -13.30 -26.61 8.97
CA ARG A 554 -12.83 -27.45 7.89
C ARG A 554 -12.18 -26.65 6.75
N MET A 555 -12.69 -25.46 6.44
CA MET A 555 -12.08 -24.55 5.46
C MET A 555 -10.62 -24.28 5.78
N PHE A 556 -10.33 -23.84 7.02
CA PHE A 556 -8.98 -23.52 7.45
C PHE A 556 -8.08 -24.76 7.53
N PHE A 557 -8.64 -25.92 7.85
CA PHE A 557 -7.91 -27.17 7.77
C PHE A 557 -7.48 -27.53 6.35
N LEU A 558 -8.40 -27.43 5.37
CA LEU A 558 -8.06 -27.66 3.97
C LEU A 558 -6.99 -26.66 3.47
N ILE A 559 -7.05 -25.40 3.94
CA ILE A 559 -5.99 -24.40 3.70
C ILE A 559 -4.65 -24.85 4.26
N ARG A 560 -4.60 -25.26 5.53
CA ARG A 560 -3.35 -25.77 6.15
C ARG A 560 -2.81 -26.97 5.39
N LYS A 561 -3.68 -27.93 5.06
CA LYS A 561 -3.31 -29.13 4.32
C LYS A 561 -2.72 -28.80 2.94
N ALA A 562 -3.36 -27.91 2.18
CA ALA A 562 -2.87 -27.54 0.84
C ALA A 562 -1.54 -26.77 0.91
N VAL A 563 -1.35 -25.95 1.94
CA VAL A 563 -0.08 -25.27 2.21
C VAL A 563 1.03 -26.29 2.56
N ASP A 564 0.73 -27.26 3.41
CA ASP A 564 1.69 -28.33 3.78
C ASP A 564 2.03 -29.22 2.58
N GLU A 565 1.07 -29.54 1.72
CA GLU A 565 1.31 -30.29 0.47
C GLU A 565 2.17 -29.48 -0.51
N ALA A 566 1.88 -28.19 -0.69
CA ALA A 566 2.66 -27.30 -1.58
C ALA A 566 4.11 -27.14 -1.11
N THR A 567 4.37 -27.15 0.20
CA THR A 567 5.73 -27.08 0.77
C THR A 567 6.48 -28.41 0.68
N ASN A 568 5.80 -29.55 0.69
CA ASN A 568 6.41 -30.87 0.56
C ASN A 568 6.75 -31.27 -0.90
N VAL A 569 6.11 -30.65 -1.90
CA VAL A 569 6.43 -30.89 -3.34
C VAL A 569 7.77 -30.28 -3.77
N THR A 570 8.41 -29.46 -2.92
CA THR A 570 9.71 -28.81 -3.18
C THR A 570 10.93 -29.51 -2.57
N VAL A 571 10.81 -30.78 -2.13
CA VAL A 571 11.95 -31.57 -1.61
C VAL A 571 12.60 -32.41 -2.71
#